data_AF-A0A354SJN6-F1
#
_entry.id   AF-A0A354SJN6-F1
#
_cell.length_a   1.000
_cell.length_b   1.000
_cell.length_c   1.000
_cell.angle_alpha   90.00
_cell.angle_beta   90.00
_cell.angle_gamma   90.00
#
_symmetry.space_group_name_H-M   'P 1'
#
loop_
_entity.id
_entity.type
_entity.pdbx_description
1 polymer ?
#
loop_
_entity_poly.entity_id
_entity_poly.type
_entity_poly.pdbx_seq_one_letter_code
_entity_poly.pdbx_strand_id
1 'polypeptide(L)'
;MFFRHRQQRRLTLAAAAWILSSLLAAATAAAPEEDAARPRKIAVITHLENETASLTRSELARMFKKTQTEWPDGRRCIPIDQLGGSAIRAEFSRIVLRESLDDIKRYWMQQTMTGNARPPISLESSATVKKYLQKLPGAVAYIYLDEVDETVQVLSIVDTSELAAPPAETPEDVEVTPADTTAPPAPPPPDDTPEAEE
;
A
#
# COMPACT_ATOMS: atom_id res chain seq x y z
N MET A 1 -50.46 19.49 -79.00
CA MET A 1 -51.32 19.65 -77.82
C MET A 1 -50.50 20.34 -76.73
N PHE A 2 -50.83 21.61 -76.47
CA PHE A 2 -50.88 22.27 -75.15
C PHE A 2 -49.78 22.04 -74.09
N PHE A 3 -49.03 23.12 -73.84
CA PHE A 3 -48.82 23.85 -72.56
C PHE A 3 -47.35 24.17 -72.23
N ARG A 4 -47.02 25.46 -72.39
CA ARG A 4 -45.88 26.15 -71.76
C ARG A 4 -46.22 26.36 -70.29
N HIS A 5 -45.29 26.11 -69.37
CA HIS A 5 -45.14 26.82 -68.08
C HIS A 5 -43.80 26.39 -67.49
N ARG A 6 -42.74 27.21 -67.48
CA ARG A 6 -42.51 28.37 -66.60
C ARG A 6 -42.99 28.12 -65.16
N GLN A 7 -42.00 27.90 -64.30
CA GLN A 7 -42.00 28.14 -62.86
C GLN A 7 -43.03 27.29 -62.07
N GLN A 8 -42.69 26.74 -60.91
CA GLN A 8 -42.41 27.56 -59.75
C GLN A 8 -41.51 26.87 -58.74
N ARG A 9 -40.63 27.68 -58.17
CA ARG A 9 -40.05 27.51 -56.85
C ARG A 9 -41.15 27.18 -55.86
N ARG A 10 -40.99 26.08 -55.12
CA ARG A 10 -41.59 25.94 -53.79
C ARG A 10 -40.51 25.40 -52.85
N LEU A 11 -39.81 26.34 -52.23
CA LEU A 11 -39.13 26.13 -50.96
C LEU A 11 -40.22 25.94 -49.90
N THR A 12 -40.33 24.74 -49.33
CA THR A 12 -40.98 24.51 -48.03
C THR A 12 -40.23 23.39 -47.32
N LEU A 13 -39.51 23.77 -46.26
CA LEU A 13 -38.98 22.85 -45.27
C LEU A 13 -40.14 22.17 -44.55
N ALA A 14 -40.15 20.83 -44.55
CA ALA A 14 -40.94 20.05 -43.60
C ALA A 14 -40.15 18.79 -43.25
N ALA A 15 -39.83 18.70 -41.96
CA ALA A 15 -39.16 17.58 -41.33
C ALA A 15 -40.02 16.31 -41.38
N ALA A 16 -39.38 15.14 -41.57
CA ALA A 16 -39.52 13.97 -40.71
C ALA A 16 -38.84 12.73 -41.35
N ALA A 17 -37.79 12.29 -40.68
CA ALA A 17 -37.40 10.89 -40.47
C ALA A 17 -37.60 9.89 -41.64
N TRP A 18 -36.50 9.65 -42.37
CA TRP A 18 -36.14 8.27 -42.73
C TRP A 18 -34.82 7.95 -42.03
N ILE A 19 -34.98 7.40 -40.83
CA ILE A 19 -33.95 6.66 -40.10
C ILE A 19 -33.56 5.47 -40.98
N LEU A 20 -32.25 5.22 -41.08
CA LEU A 20 -31.58 3.91 -41.22
C LEU A 20 -30.48 3.92 -42.29
N SER A 21 -29.26 4.30 -41.91
CA SER A 21 -28.04 3.71 -42.45
C SER A 21 -26.86 3.98 -41.52
N SER A 22 -26.69 3.02 -40.61
CA SER A 22 -25.44 2.52 -40.06
C SER A 22 -24.35 3.54 -39.73
N LEU A 23 -24.42 4.03 -38.49
CA LEU A 23 -23.23 4.23 -37.67
C LEU A 23 -22.46 2.91 -37.61
N LEU A 24 -21.34 2.83 -38.32
CA LEU A 24 -20.19 2.06 -37.86
C LEU A 24 -19.11 3.07 -37.51
N ALA A 25 -19.38 3.86 -36.47
CA ALA A 25 -18.30 4.53 -35.76
C ALA A 25 -17.49 3.41 -35.10
N ALA A 26 -16.35 3.08 -35.70
CA ALA A 26 -15.33 2.27 -35.06
C ALA A 26 -14.90 3.00 -33.79
N ALA A 27 -15.59 2.71 -32.69
CA ALA A 27 -15.11 2.99 -31.35
C ALA A 27 -13.91 2.06 -31.17
N THR A 28 -12.74 2.54 -31.58
CA THR A 28 -11.51 2.02 -31.02
C THR A 28 -11.60 2.39 -29.55
N ALA A 29 -12.08 1.45 -28.73
CA ALA A 29 -11.87 1.51 -27.31
C ALA A 29 -10.35 1.51 -27.17
N ALA A 30 -9.78 2.67 -26.85
CA ALA A 30 -8.44 2.72 -26.27
C ALA A 30 -8.56 1.92 -24.97
N ALA A 31 -8.25 0.62 -25.06
CA ALA A 31 -7.97 -0.17 -23.89
C ALA A 31 -6.86 0.58 -23.13
N PRO A 32 -6.92 0.69 -21.80
CA PRO A 32 -5.75 1.14 -21.06
C PRO A 32 -4.62 0.19 -21.47
N GLU A 33 -3.56 0.76 -22.03
CA GLU A 33 -2.33 0.01 -22.22
C GLU A 33 -1.94 -0.46 -20.82
N GLU A 34 -2.10 -1.76 -20.55
CA GLU A 34 -1.41 -2.40 -19.44
C GLU A 34 0.08 -2.24 -19.75
N ASP A 35 0.65 -1.15 -19.23
CA ASP A 35 2.08 -0.98 -19.10
C ASP A 35 2.54 -2.21 -18.34
N ALA A 36 3.02 -3.22 -19.07
CA ALA A 36 3.55 -4.44 -18.51
C ALA A 36 4.62 -4.01 -17.52
N ALA A 37 4.26 -4.07 -16.24
CA ALA A 37 4.93 -3.32 -15.18
C ALA A 37 6.42 -3.63 -15.22
N ARG A 38 7.22 -2.72 -15.80
CA ARG A 38 8.66 -2.81 -15.69
C ARG A 38 8.98 -2.78 -14.20
N PRO A 39 9.89 -3.64 -13.71
CA PRO A 39 10.35 -3.51 -12.35
C PRO A 39 10.91 -2.09 -12.17
N ARG A 40 10.22 -1.31 -11.35
CA ARG A 40 10.66 0.04 -10.95
C ARG A 40 11.52 -0.10 -9.70
N LYS A 41 12.31 0.92 -9.40
CA LYS A 41 13.08 0.95 -8.15
C LYS A 41 12.33 1.80 -7.15
N ILE A 42 12.29 1.36 -5.90
CA ILE A 42 11.73 2.13 -4.79
C ILE A 42 12.87 2.83 -4.09
N ALA A 43 12.77 4.15 -3.93
CA ALA A 43 13.69 4.94 -3.13
C ALA A 43 13.06 5.22 -1.77
N VAL A 44 13.77 4.87 -0.69
CA VAL A 44 13.45 5.34 0.65
C VAL A 44 14.10 6.70 0.84
N ILE A 45 13.30 7.68 1.23
CA ILE A 45 13.69 9.08 1.28
C ILE A 45 13.43 9.70 2.65
N THR A 46 14.23 10.72 2.98
CA THR A 46 14.12 11.53 4.20
C THR A 46 14.36 13.01 3.90
N HIS A 47 14.26 13.84 4.92
CA HIS A 47 14.60 15.27 4.85
C HIS A 47 16.08 15.48 4.51
N LEU A 48 16.39 16.54 3.76
CA LEU A 48 17.74 16.81 3.25
C LEU A 48 18.79 17.02 4.35
N GLU A 49 18.40 17.57 5.49
CA GLU A 49 19.29 17.77 6.65
C GLU A 49 19.35 16.55 7.58
N ASN A 50 18.88 15.38 7.14
CA ASN A 50 19.04 14.17 7.94
C ASN A 50 20.45 13.59 7.75
N GLU A 51 21.27 13.59 8.80
CA GLU A 51 22.65 13.11 8.74
C GLU A 51 22.79 11.59 8.57
N THR A 52 21.70 10.84 8.67
CA THR A 52 21.72 9.38 8.48
C THR A 52 22.06 9.04 7.03
N ALA A 53 23.22 8.44 6.79
CA ALA A 53 23.68 8.11 5.44
C ALA A 53 22.93 6.91 4.82
N SER A 54 22.58 5.91 5.64
CA SER A 54 21.91 4.69 5.16
C SER A 54 21.16 3.99 6.28
N LEU A 55 20.15 3.19 5.92
CA LEU A 55 19.44 2.30 6.84
C LEU A 55 19.40 0.87 6.29
N THR A 56 19.50 -0.11 7.19
CA THR A 56 19.24 -1.51 6.87
C THR A 56 17.75 -1.75 6.64
N ARG A 57 17.40 -2.79 5.87
CA ARG A 57 16.00 -3.21 5.70
C ARG A 57 15.29 -3.45 7.05
N SER A 58 15.99 -4.07 8.00
CA SER A 58 15.43 -4.37 9.32
C SER A 58 15.12 -3.10 10.12
N GLU A 59 15.97 -2.07 10.03
CA GLU A 59 15.67 -0.76 10.63
C GLU A 59 14.46 -0.10 9.98
N LEU A 60 14.40 -0.12 8.65
CA LEU A 60 13.25 0.41 7.91
C LEU A 60 11.96 -0.30 8.33
N ALA A 61 11.97 -1.64 8.42
CA ALA A 61 10.81 -2.39 8.85
C ALA A 61 10.36 -1.99 10.26
N ARG A 62 11.29 -1.82 11.21
CA ARG A 62 10.96 -1.36 12.57
C ARG A 62 10.44 0.06 12.61
N MET A 63 11.00 0.97 11.81
CA MET A 63 10.53 2.36 11.71
C MET A 63 9.12 2.41 11.15
N PHE A 64 8.85 1.72 10.04
CA PHE A 64 7.51 1.71 9.42
C PHE A 64 6.46 0.97 10.27
N LYS A 65 6.86 -0.03 11.05
CA LYS A 65 6.01 -0.68 12.07
C LYS A 65 5.96 0.09 13.40
N LYS A 66 6.67 1.22 13.53
CA LYS A 66 6.78 2.03 14.75
C LYS A 66 7.24 1.27 15.99
N THR A 67 7.98 0.18 15.82
CA THR A 67 8.71 -0.49 16.92
C THR A 67 10.06 0.18 17.18
N GLN A 68 10.53 0.99 16.23
CA GLN A 68 11.59 1.98 16.41
C GLN A 68 11.01 3.37 16.13
N THR A 69 10.97 4.23 17.15
CA THR A 69 10.31 5.55 17.07
C THR A 69 11.29 6.72 16.98
N GLU A 70 12.59 6.43 16.98
CA GLU A 70 13.67 7.42 16.98
C GLU A 70 14.72 7.07 15.93
N TRP A 71 15.33 8.11 15.38
CA TRP A 71 16.53 8.04 14.56
C TRP A 71 17.76 7.79 15.43
N PRO A 72 18.90 7.34 14.86
CA PRO A 72 20.13 7.15 15.61
C PRO A 72 20.64 8.41 16.35
N ASP A 73 20.25 9.59 15.88
CA ASP A 73 20.57 10.89 16.48
C ASP A 73 19.56 11.34 17.56
N GLY A 74 18.58 10.51 17.90
CA GLY A 74 17.55 10.79 18.91
C GLY A 74 16.37 11.62 18.41
N ARG A 75 16.34 12.07 17.15
CA ARG A 75 15.15 12.74 16.60
C ARG A 75 14.00 11.75 16.48
N ARG A 76 12.78 12.23 16.70
CA ARG A 76 11.57 11.42 16.51
C ARG A 76 11.43 10.99 15.05
N CYS A 77 11.29 9.70 14.81
CA CYS A 77 11.00 9.13 13.50
C CYS A 77 9.51 9.27 13.15
N ILE A 78 9.23 9.79 11.96
CA ILE A 78 7.88 10.04 11.45
C ILE A 78 7.72 9.26 10.14
N PRO A 79 7.37 7.96 10.19
CA PRO A 79 7.11 7.20 8.98
C PRO A 79 5.85 7.73 8.29
N ILE A 80 5.95 7.86 6.97
CA ILE A 80 4.88 8.26 6.06
C ILE A 80 4.71 7.13 5.04
N ASP A 81 3.50 6.61 4.97
CA ASP A 81 3.13 5.51 4.09
C ASP A 81 2.40 6.05 2.84
N GLN A 82 2.21 5.17 1.87
CA GLN A 82 1.44 5.45 0.66
C GLN A 82 -0.02 5.03 0.86
N LEU A 83 -0.94 5.60 0.07
CA LEU A 83 -2.35 5.24 0.13
C LEU A 83 -2.55 3.73 -0.11
N GLY A 84 -3.52 3.13 0.59
CA GLY A 84 -3.71 1.67 0.68
C GLY A 84 -3.85 0.91 -0.65
N GLY A 85 -4.32 1.57 -1.71
CA GLY A 85 -4.49 0.97 -3.04
C GLY A 85 -3.31 1.18 -4.00
N SER A 86 -2.21 1.82 -3.56
CA SER A 86 -1.07 2.10 -4.45
C SER A 86 -0.20 0.86 -4.65
N ALA A 87 0.23 0.62 -5.89
CA ALA A 87 1.11 -0.49 -6.24
C ALA A 87 2.42 -0.47 -5.43
N ILE A 88 3.02 0.72 -5.30
CA ILE A 88 4.26 0.91 -4.55
C ILE A 88 4.15 0.48 -3.08
N ARG A 89 2.97 0.62 -2.46
CA ARG A 89 2.76 0.17 -1.07
C ARG A 89 2.80 -1.35 -0.97
N ALA A 90 2.18 -2.04 -1.92
CA ALA A 90 2.21 -3.50 -1.98
C ALA A 90 3.66 -3.99 -2.21
N GLU A 91 4.38 -3.34 -3.10
CA GLU A 91 5.78 -3.65 -3.39
C GLU A 91 6.68 -3.41 -2.16
N PHE A 92 6.61 -2.23 -1.56
CA PHE A 92 7.38 -1.88 -0.37
C PHE A 92 7.08 -2.82 0.80
N SER A 93 5.80 -3.11 1.04
CA SER A 93 5.38 -4.01 2.13
C SER A 93 5.97 -5.40 1.96
N ARG A 94 5.94 -5.94 0.73
CA ARG A 94 6.47 -7.27 0.44
C ARG A 94 8.00 -7.34 0.47
N ILE A 95 8.71 -6.32 -0.03
CA ILE A 95 10.19 -6.35 -0.08
C ILE A 95 10.82 -5.96 1.27
N VAL A 96 10.37 -4.83 1.84
CA VAL A 96 10.98 -4.19 3.01
C VAL A 96 10.39 -4.75 4.31
N LEU A 97 9.06 -4.86 4.39
CA LEU A 97 8.38 -5.36 5.59
C LEU A 97 8.28 -6.89 5.61
N ARG A 98 8.47 -7.55 4.45
CA ARG A 98 8.33 -9.00 4.27
C ARG A 98 6.94 -9.51 4.69
N GLU A 99 5.92 -8.68 4.47
CA GLU A 99 4.54 -8.91 4.85
C GLU A 99 3.59 -8.53 3.71
N SER A 100 2.46 -9.22 3.61
CA SER A 100 1.38 -8.82 2.68
C SER A 100 0.64 -7.59 3.21
N LEU A 101 -0.12 -6.91 2.34
CA LEU A 101 -0.96 -5.78 2.78
C LEU A 101 -2.01 -6.20 3.81
N ASP A 102 -2.52 -7.43 3.72
CA ASP A 102 -3.47 -7.97 4.70
C ASP A 102 -2.81 -8.23 6.05
N ASP A 103 -1.56 -8.69 6.08
CA ASP A 103 -0.80 -8.87 7.32
C ASP A 103 -0.55 -7.52 7.99
N ILE A 104 -0.12 -6.52 7.21
CA ILE A 104 0.08 -5.14 7.69
C ILE A 104 -1.22 -4.54 8.22
N LYS A 105 -2.36 -4.79 7.55
CA LYS A 105 -3.68 -4.35 8.02
C LYS A 105 -4.04 -5.00 9.36
N ARG A 106 -3.84 -6.32 9.50
CA ARG A 106 -4.08 -7.04 10.74
C ARG A 106 -3.17 -6.56 11.87
N TYR A 107 -1.89 -6.32 11.56
CA TYR A 107 -0.92 -5.75 12.50
C TYR A 107 -1.43 -4.42 13.07
N TRP A 108 -1.80 -3.48 12.21
CA TRP A 108 -2.27 -2.16 12.65
C TRP A 108 -3.62 -2.19 13.36
N MET A 109 -4.52 -3.10 12.99
CA MET A 109 -5.77 -3.33 13.70
C MET A 109 -5.49 -3.73 15.16
N GLN A 110 -4.60 -4.70 15.37
CA GLN A 110 -4.20 -5.14 16.71
C GLN A 110 -3.50 -4.02 17.51
N GLN A 111 -2.54 -3.30 16.90
CA GLN A 111 -1.85 -2.20 17.59
C GLN A 111 -2.78 -1.06 17.99
N THR A 112 -3.77 -0.76 17.15
CA THR A 112 -4.73 0.31 17.43
C THR A 112 -5.73 -0.12 18.51
N MET A 113 -6.22 -1.36 18.46
CA MET A 113 -7.15 -1.91 19.48
C MET A 113 -6.50 -2.01 20.86
N THR A 114 -5.23 -2.37 20.92
CA THR A 114 -4.47 -2.44 22.18
C THR A 114 -3.97 -1.09 22.68
N GLY A 115 -4.12 -0.02 21.90
CA GLY A 115 -3.67 1.33 22.26
C GLY A 115 -2.16 1.55 22.15
N ASN A 116 -1.41 0.57 21.64
CA ASN A 116 0.06 0.64 21.54
C ASN A 116 0.53 1.69 20.53
N ALA A 117 -0.03 1.66 19.32
CA ALA A 117 0.38 2.53 18.24
C ALA A 117 -0.71 2.66 17.17
N ARG A 118 -0.67 3.78 16.44
CA ARG A 118 -1.49 4.03 15.25
C ARG A 118 -0.65 3.84 13.99
N PRO A 119 -1.25 3.46 12.85
CA PRO A 119 -0.52 3.38 11.59
C PRO A 119 0.16 4.72 11.22
N PRO A 120 1.21 4.68 10.39
CA PRO A 120 1.73 5.85 9.69
C PRO A 120 0.61 6.63 8.99
N ILE A 121 0.81 7.94 8.83
CA ILE A 121 -0.06 8.72 7.94
C ILE A 121 0.15 8.24 6.52
N SER A 122 -0.91 8.15 5.73
CA SER A 122 -0.83 7.78 4.31
C SER A 122 -1.07 9.00 3.42
N LEU A 123 -0.22 9.19 2.41
CA LEU A 123 -0.35 10.27 1.43
C LEU A 123 -0.61 9.71 0.02
N GLU A 124 -1.25 10.50 -0.83
CA GLU A 124 -1.77 10.04 -2.13
C GLU A 124 -0.78 10.19 -3.29
N SER A 125 0.28 10.99 -3.14
CA SER A 125 1.23 11.24 -4.22
C SER A 125 2.65 11.52 -3.74
N SER A 126 3.62 11.14 -4.57
CA SER A 126 5.05 11.40 -4.35
C SER A 126 5.35 12.89 -4.22
N ALA A 127 4.62 13.75 -4.94
CA ALA A 127 4.73 15.20 -4.81
C ALA A 127 4.30 15.70 -3.41
N THR A 128 3.20 15.17 -2.87
CA THR A 128 2.75 15.50 -1.51
C THR A 128 3.72 14.95 -0.47
N VAL A 129 4.22 13.73 -0.65
CA VAL A 129 5.25 13.12 0.22
C VAL A 129 6.48 14.03 0.33
N LYS A 130 7.05 14.47 -0.81
CA LYS A 130 8.21 15.39 -0.82
C LYS A 130 7.95 16.70 -0.09
N LYS A 131 6.77 17.31 -0.28
CA LYS A 131 6.37 18.53 0.46
C LYS A 131 6.29 18.32 1.97
N TYR A 132 5.88 17.14 2.42
CA TYR A 132 5.84 16.82 3.85
C TYR A 132 7.24 16.60 4.41
N LEU A 133 8.10 15.90 3.67
CA LEU A 133 9.49 15.66 4.05
C LEU A 133 10.22 16.97 4.32
N GLN A 134 10.12 17.95 3.40
CA GLN A 134 10.71 19.29 3.55
C GLN A 134 10.27 20.04 4.82
N LYS A 135 9.13 19.69 5.42
CA LYS A 135 8.60 20.35 6.63
C LYS A 135 8.89 19.57 7.91
N LEU A 136 9.29 18.31 7.79
CA LEU A 136 9.39 17.37 8.90
C LEU A 136 10.77 16.72 8.88
N PRO A 137 11.77 17.29 9.60
CA PRO A 137 13.14 16.78 9.59
C PRO A 137 13.29 15.31 10.00
N GLY A 138 12.36 14.79 10.80
CA GLY A 138 12.33 13.40 11.24
C GLY A 138 11.51 12.46 10.34
N ALA A 139 10.98 12.92 9.20
CA ALA A 139 10.16 12.11 8.32
C ALA A 139 10.97 11.10 7.50
N VAL A 140 10.40 9.91 7.33
CA VAL A 140 10.88 8.88 6.40
C VAL A 140 9.71 8.41 5.57
N ALA A 141 9.90 8.29 4.26
CA ALA A 141 8.90 7.85 3.32
C ALA A 141 9.55 7.01 2.21
N TYR A 142 8.74 6.53 1.27
CA TYR A 142 9.23 5.86 0.08
C TYR A 142 8.41 6.31 -1.14
N ILE A 143 9.10 6.46 -2.28
CA ILE A 143 8.52 6.81 -3.59
C ILE A 143 9.26 6.02 -4.68
N TYR A 144 8.79 6.05 -5.92
CA TYR A 144 9.58 5.46 -7.00
C TYR A 144 10.82 6.32 -7.28
N LEU A 145 11.92 5.66 -7.63
CA LEU A 145 13.23 6.31 -7.82
C LEU A 145 13.21 7.37 -8.93
N ASP A 146 12.42 7.15 -9.98
CA ASP A 146 12.22 8.08 -11.09
C ASP A 146 11.39 9.33 -10.72
N GLU A 147 10.79 9.36 -9.52
CA GLU A 147 10.06 10.51 -8.98
C GLU A 147 10.87 11.33 -7.96
N VAL A 148 12.08 10.88 -7.63
CA VAL A 148 13.00 11.57 -6.72
C VAL A 148 13.57 12.82 -7.39
N ASP A 149 13.71 13.90 -6.61
CA ASP A 149 14.39 15.12 -7.02
C ASP A 149 15.34 15.60 -5.90
N GLU A 150 16.01 16.73 -6.13
CA GLU A 150 16.98 17.33 -5.21
C GLU A 150 16.38 17.86 -3.90
N THR A 151 15.05 17.81 -3.72
CA THR A 151 14.39 18.33 -2.51
C THR A 151 14.39 17.35 -1.34
N VAL A 152 14.89 16.12 -1.56
CA VAL A 152 14.90 15.03 -0.57
C VAL A 152 16.21 14.27 -0.61
N GLN A 153 16.56 13.63 0.51
CA GLN A 153 17.70 12.73 0.59
C GLN A 153 17.27 11.28 0.40
N VAL A 154 18.01 10.51 -0.40
CA VAL A 154 17.80 9.07 -0.57
C VAL A 154 18.65 8.29 0.44
N LEU A 155 18.03 7.38 1.18
CA LEU A 155 18.67 6.54 2.20
C LEU A 155 18.93 5.11 1.74
N SER A 156 18.07 4.59 0.87
CA SER A 156 18.14 3.22 0.36
C SER A 156 17.38 3.13 -0.96
N ILE A 157 17.86 2.26 -1.85
CA ILE A 157 17.20 1.93 -3.11
C ILE A 157 16.94 0.43 -3.10
N VAL A 158 15.70 0.06 -3.35
CA VAL A 158 15.21 -1.31 -3.37
C VAL A 158 14.74 -1.62 -4.78
N ASP A 159 15.17 -2.77 -5.32
CA ASP A 159 14.75 -3.22 -6.64
C ASP A 159 13.49 -4.08 -6.56
N THR A 160 12.43 -3.68 -7.27
CA THR A 160 11.17 -4.44 -7.37
C THR A 160 11.38 -5.78 -8.10
N SER A 161 12.53 -6.02 -8.77
CA SER A 161 12.86 -7.33 -9.36
C SER A 161 12.82 -8.49 -8.34
N GLU A 162 13.05 -8.21 -7.05
CA GLU A 162 12.95 -9.22 -5.98
C GLU A 162 11.54 -9.80 -5.83
N LEU A 163 10.52 -9.11 -6.36
CA LEU A 163 9.12 -9.54 -6.28
C LEU A 163 8.73 -10.60 -7.30
N ALA A 164 9.57 -10.83 -8.30
CA ALA A 164 9.42 -11.88 -9.30
C ALA A 164 10.04 -13.22 -8.86
N ALA A 165 10.88 -13.22 -7.81
CA ALA A 165 11.33 -14.46 -7.20
C ALA A 165 10.15 -15.04 -6.38
N PRO A 166 9.71 -16.29 -6.63
CA PRO A 166 8.79 -16.94 -5.72
C PRO A 166 9.40 -16.86 -4.32
N PRO A 167 8.60 -16.60 -3.27
CA PRO A 167 9.13 -16.64 -1.91
C PRO A 167 9.83 -17.98 -1.76
N ALA A 168 11.14 -17.96 -1.45
CA ALA A 168 11.91 -19.17 -1.22
C ALA A 168 11.07 -20.06 -0.31
N GLU A 169 10.70 -21.22 -0.83
CA GLU A 169 9.94 -22.24 -0.12
C GLU A 169 10.71 -22.54 1.17
N THR A 170 10.28 -21.96 2.27
CA THR A 170 10.63 -22.47 3.59
C THR A 170 9.95 -23.83 3.64
N PRO A 171 10.68 -24.94 3.86
CA PRO A 171 10.06 -26.25 3.90
C PRO A 171 9.03 -26.25 5.04
N GLU A 172 7.75 -26.26 4.66
CA GLU A 172 6.64 -26.59 5.53
C GLU A 172 6.69 -28.10 5.81
N ASP A 173 7.64 -28.53 6.62
CA ASP A 173 7.65 -29.87 7.20
C ASP A 173 8.26 -29.80 8.62
N VAL A 174 7.46 -29.27 9.54
CA VAL A 174 7.52 -29.74 10.94
C VAL A 174 6.16 -30.35 11.24
N GLU A 175 6.06 -31.62 10.90
CA GLU A 175 5.06 -32.55 11.39
C GLU A 175 4.99 -32.44 12.92
N VAL A 176 4.01 -31.70 13.43
CA VAL A 176 3.66 -31.73 14.85
C VAL A 176 2.83 -32.98 15.06
N THR A 177 3.50 -34.10 15.35
CA THR A 177 2.88 -35.25 16.00
C THR A 177 2.20 -34.78 17.29
N PRO A 178 0.91 -35.07 17.53
CA PRO A 178 0.28 -34.76 18.81
C PRO A 178 0.79 -35.74 19.87
N ALA A 179 1.78 -35.32 20.63
CA ALA A 179 2.21 -35.99 21.86
C ALA A 179 1.68 -35.22 23.08
N ASP A 180 0.85 -35.94 23.83
CA ASP A 180 0.69 -35.84 25.28
C ASP A 180 -0.15 -34.66 25.85
N THR A 181 -1.44 -34.93 26.02
CA THR A 181 -2.29 -34.27 27.01
C THR A 181 -1.87 -34.73 28.40
N THR A 182 -1.05 -33.94 29.09
CA THR A 182 -0.95 -33.99 30.55
C THR A 182 -1.36 -32.63 31.11
N ALA A 183 -2.59 -32.57 31.59
CA ALA A 183 -3.12 -31.44 32.36
C ALA A 183 -2.35 -31.30 33.69
N PRO A 184 -2.09 -30.09 34.20
CA PRO A 184 -1.56 -29.92 35.55
C PRO A 184 -2.62 -30.36 36.59
N PRO A 185 -2.22 -31.00 37.71
CA PRO A 185 -3.15 -31.40 38.75
C PRO A 185 -3.77 -30.18 39.43
N ALA A 186 -5.07 -30.27 39.70
CA ALA A 186 -5.82 -29.27 40.47
C ALA A 186 -5.27 -29.15 41.90
N PRO A 187 -5.31 -27.95 42.52
CA PRO A 187 -4.95 -27.80 43.92
C PRO A 187 -5.93 -28.55 44.82
N PRO A 188 -5.49 -29.11 45.97
CA PRO A 188 -6.36 -29.80 46.91
C PRO A 188 -7.38 -28.83 47.53
N PRO A 189 -8.58 -29.30 47.89
CA PRO A 189 -9.57 -28.49 48.60
C PRO A 189 -9.07 -28.12 50.02
N PRO A 190 -9.55 -27.01 50.60
CA PRO A 190 -9.24 -26.67 51.99
C PRO A 190 -9.81 -27.73 52.94
N ASP A 191 -9.00 -28.13 53.93
CA ASP A 191 -9.42 -28.98 55.05
C ASP A 191 -10.49 -28.24 55.89
N ASP A 192 -11.77 -28.56 55.66
CA ASP A 192 -12.82 -28.32 56.64
C ASP A 192 -12.72 -29.43 57.70
N THR A 193 -11.88 -29.21 58.70
CA THR A 193 -11.97 -29.97 59.95
C THR A 193 -13.11 -29.37 60.77
N PRO A 194 -14.22 -30.09 61.02
CA PRO A 194 -15.18 -29.65 62.01
C PRO A 194 -14.54 -29.80 63.39
N GLU A 195 -14.21 -28.68 64.01
CA GLU A 195 -13.88 -28.62 65.43
C GLU A 195 -15.17 -28.90 66.21
N ALA A 196 -15.40 -30.19 66.47
CA ALA A 196 -16.43 -30.65 67.39
C ALA A 196 -15.91 -30.52 68.83
N GLU A 197 -16.62 -29.66 69.56
CA GLU A 197 -16.99 -29.74 70.98
C GLU A 197 -15.90 -29.83 72.06
N GLU A 198 -15.79 -28.78 72.87
CA GLU A 198 -16.09 -28.84 74.32
C GLU A 198 -16.47 -27.46 74.89
#